data_AF-A0A3A4U393-F1
#
_entry.id   AF-A0A3A4U393-F1
#
_cell.length_a   1.000
_cell.length_b   1.000
_cell.length_c   1.000
_cell.angle_alpha   90.00
_cell.angle_beta   90.00
_cell.angle_gamma   90.00
#
_symmetry.space_group_name_H-M   'P 1'
#
loop_
_entity.id
_entity.type
_entity.pdbx_description
1 polymer ?
#
loop_
_entity_poly.entity_id
_entity_poly.type
_entity_poly.pdbx_seq_one_letter_code
_entity_poly.pdbx_strand_id
1 'polypeptide(L)'
;MAESVGRAVRRAVYGGVLYPAAQLVSGRSFVRVRRRLEEAQWEDAATVREGQWRRLSALLCHAYDTVPYYRKLMEEAGLKPESLASDDFHLLPVTTRRDLKGGSGVSGVRLDMVSTAVDATRLRPLRTAGTTGTPVVFYRDPALDDWGHATAALFNSWAGI
;
A
#
# COMPACT_ATOMS: atom_id res chain seq x y z
N MET A 1 -33.30 -7.30 -7.60
CA MET A 1 -33.03 -5.84 -7.55
C MET A 1 -32.94 -5.30 -6.12
N ALA A 2 -33.85 -5.68 -5.20
CA ALA A 2 -33.85 -5.24 -3.79
C ALA A 2 -32.58 -5.61 -2.98
N GLU A 3 -31.96 -6.77 -3.25
CA GLU A 3 -30.73 -7.18 -2.56
C GLU A 3 -29.48 -6.34 -2.91
N SER A 4 -29.46 -5.73 -4.09
CA SER A 4 -28.35 -4.87 -4.54
C SER A 4 -28.35 -3.55 -3.76
N VAL A 5 -29.53 -2.93 -3.64
CA VAL A 5 -29.75 -1.69 -2.88
C VAL A 5 -29.46 -1.92 -1.38
N GLY A 6 -29.90 -3.05 -0.83
CA GLY A 6 -29.65 -3.40 0.57
C GLY A 6 -28.18 -3.69 0.92
N ARG A 7 -27.33 -4.01 -0.06
CA ARG A 7 -25.86 -4.12 0.13
C ARG A 7 -25.18 -2.77 -0.01
N ALA A 8 -25.63 -1.92 -0.94
CA ALA A 8 -25.14 -0.56 -1.12
C ALA A 8 -25.43 0.30 0.12
N VAL A 9 -26.66 0.27 0.64
CA VAL A 9 -27.06 0.99 1.87
C VAL A 9 -26.29 0.46 3.08
N ARG A 10 -26.11 -0.86 3.21
CA ARG A 10 -25.26 -1.42 4.29
C ARG A 10 -23.83 -0.92 4.20
N ARG A 11 -23.24 -0.87 3.00
CA ARG A 11 -21.89 -0.34 2.78
C ARG A 11 -21.79 1.16 3.07
N ALA A 12 -22.80 1.94 2.70
CA ALA A 12 -22.84 3.38 2.97
C ALA A 12 -22.96 3.66 4.48
N VAL A 13 -23.85 2.94 5.18
CA VAL A 13 -24.03 3.09 6.64
C VAL A 13 -22.82 2.56 7.41
N TYR A 14 -22.28 1.39 7.03
CA TYR A 14 -21.06 0.88 7.66
C TYR A 14 -19.87 1.79 7.38
N GLY A 15 -19.59 2.12 6.11
CA GLY A 15 -18.40 2.89 5.72
C GLY A 15 -18.48 4.38 6.06
N GLY A 16 -19.68 4.97 6.06
CA GLY A 16 -19.89 6.39 6.25
C GLY A 16 -20.12 6.82 7.70
N VAL A 17 -20.68 5.95 8.56
CA VAL A 17 -21.09 6.33 9.93
C VAL A 17 -20.53 5.39 10.99
N LEU A 18 -20.81 4.08 10.91
CA LEU A 18 -20.42 3.14 11.97
C LEU A 18 -18.91 2.89 12.02
N TYR A 19 -18.27 2.76 10.86
CA TYR A 19 -16.84 2.54 10.78
C TYR A 19 -16.06 3.76 11.29
N PRO A 20 -16.27 5.00 10.82
CA PRO A 20 -15.57 6.18 11.35
C PRO A 20 -15.72 6.35 12.87
N ALA A 21 -16.92 6.13 13.42
CA ALA A 21 -17.16 6.17 14.86
C ALA A 21 -16.35 5.10 15.62
N ALA A 22 -16.33 3.86 15.11
CA ALA A 22 -15.49 2.79 15.66
C ALA A 22 -13.98 3.06 15.50
N GLN A 23 -13.57 3.79 14.44
CA GLN A 23 -12.18 4.19 14.22
C GLN A 23 -11.71 5.25 15.23
N LEU A 24 -12.58 6.22 15.57
CA LEU A 24 -12.29 7.23 16.59
C LEU A 24 -12.03 6.61 17.97
N VAL A 25 -12.78 5.55 18.32
CA VAL A 25 -12.60 4.79 19.57
C VAL A 25 -11.37 3.87 19.51
N SER A 26 -11.01 3.35 18.34
CA SER A 26 -9.90 2.39 18.18
C SER A 26 -8.53 3.01 17.89
N GLY A 27 -8.41 4.35 17.88
CA GLY A 27 -7.13 5.05 17.65
C GLY A 27 -6.59 4.91 16.22
N ARG A 28 -7.44 4.52 15.28
CA ARG A 28 -7.07 4.28 13.88
C ARG A 28 -7.14 5.55 13.04
N SER A 29 -6.41 5.56 11.92
CA SER A 29 -6.04 6.75 11.17
C SER A 29 -7.04 7.21 10.11
N PHE A 30 -8.19 6.53 9.94
CA PHE A 30 -9.17 6.78 8.88
C PHE A 30 -9.52 8.27 8.69
N VAL A 31 -9.89 8.99 9.76
CA VAL A 31 -10.32 10.40 9.67
C VAL A 31 -9.18 11.29 9.16
N ARG A 32 -7.96 11.03 9.63
CA ARG A 32 -6.76 11.75 9.22
C ARG A 32 -6.42 11.49 7.75
N VAL A 33 -6.47 10.22 7.34
CA VAL A 33 -6.21 9.82 5.95
C VAL A 33 -7.26 10.42 5.02
N ARG A 34 -8.55 10.36 5.40
CA ARG A 34 -9.64 10.94 4.63
C ARG A 34 -9.45 12.45 4.41
N ARG A 35 -9.20 13.21 5.48
CA ARG A 35 -8.94 14.65 5.36
C ARG A 35 -7.77 14.92 4.40
N ARG A 36 -6.66 14.18 4.54
CA ARG A 36 -5.51 14.34 3.65
C ARG A 36 -5.87 14.08 2.19
N LEU A 37 -6.69 13.07 1.89
CA LEU A 37 -7.14 12.76 0.53
C LEU A 37 -8.08 13.85 -0.03
N GLU A 38 -8.99 14.38 0.78
CA GLU A 38 -9.90 15.48 0.41
C GLU A 38 -9.13 16.78 0.09
N GLU A 39 -8.05 17.05 0.81
CA GLU A 39 -7.13 18.17 0.51
C GLU A 39 -6.28 17.88 -0.75
N ALA A 40 -5.74 16.66 -0.86
CA ALA A 40 -4.82 16.28 -1.93
C ALA A 40 -5.44 16.32 -3.34
N GLN A 41 -6.75 16.11 -3.47
CA GLN A 41 -7.42 16.07 -4.78
C GLN A 41 -7.37 17.42 -5.53
N TRP A 42 -7.07 18.52 -4.82
CA TRP A 42 -6.99 19.87 -5.36
C TRP A 42 -5.56 20.40 -5.45
N GLU A 43 -4.55 19.59 -5.11
CA GLU A 43 -3.14 19.98 -5.22
C GLU A 43 -2.74 20.15 -6.69
N ASP A 44 -1.91 21.15 -6.97
CA ASP A 44 -1.34 21.33 -8.31
C ASP A 44 -0.32 20.24 -8.64
N ALA A 45 -0.02 20.09 -9.93
CA ALA A 45 0.85 19.02 -10.41
C ALA A 45 2.29 19.13 -9.88
N ALA A 46 2.81 20.32 -9.58
CA ALA A 46 4.16 20.46 -9.03
C ALA A 46 4.20 19.98 -7.58
N THR A 47 3.23 20.41 -6.76
CA THR A 47 3.07 19.95 -5.37
C THR A 47 2.90 18.43 -5.29
N VAL A 48 2.10 17.84 -6.18
CA VAL A 48 1.91 16.38 -6.25
C VAL A 48 3.23 15.66 -6.58
N ARG A 49 4.00 16.15 -7.57
CA ARG A 49 5.28 15.54 -7.98
C ARG A 49 6.31 15.60 -6.86
N GLU A 50 6.46 16.74 -6.20
CA GLU A 50 7.37 16.88 -5.06
C GLU A 50 6.98 15.93 -3.92
N GLY A 51 5.68 15.88 -3.59
CA GLY A 51 5.16 14.98 -2.56
C GLY A 51 5.32 13.50 -2.92
N GLN A 52 5.20 13.13 -4.20
CA GLN A 52 5.48 11.77 -4.69
C GLN A 52 6.96 11.43 -4.52
N TRP A 53 7.86 12.31 -4.98
CA TRP A 53 9.29 12.08 -4.89
C TRP A 53 9.75 11.92 -3.45
N ARG A 54 9.36 12.83 -2.55
CA ARG A 54 9.70 12.74 -1.12
C ARG A 54 9.27 11.40 -0.48
N ARG A 55 8.07 10.91 -0.80
CA ARG A 55 7.57 9.61 -0.30
C ARG A 55 8.32 8.44 -0.92
N LEU A 56 8.64 8.54 -2.20
CA LEU A 56 9.40 7.53 -2.93
C LEU A 56 10.83 7.43 -2.42
N SER A 57 11.55 8.53 -2.22
CA SER A 57 12.90 8.52 -1.64
C SER A 57 12.91 7.84 -0.27
N ALA A 58 11.95 8.17 0.61
CA ALA A 58 11.80 7.51 1.90
C ALA A 58 11.53 5.99 1.77
N LEU A 59 10.72 5.59 0.79
CA LEU A 59 10.45 4.18 0.49
C LEU A 59 11.71 3.45 -0.02
N LEU A 60 12.52 4.10 -0.86
CA LEU A 60 13.77 3.54 -1.39
C LEU A 60 14.79 3.34 -0.28
N CYS A 61 14.99 4.33 0.60
CA CYS A 61 15.83 4.19 1.79
C CYS A 61 15.33 3.02 2.66
N HIS A 62 14.04 2.97 2.99
CA HIS A 62 13.47 1.88 3.77
C HIS A 62 13.71 0.50 3.12
N ALA A 63 13.51 0.39 1.81
CA ALA A 63 13.71 -0.85 1.08
C ALA A 63 15.18 -1.29 1.11
N TYR A 64 16.11 -0.37 0.85
CA TYR A 64 17.56 -0.63 0.91
C TYR A 64 18.03 -1.00 2.31
N ASP A 65 17.56 -0.29 3.33
CA ASP A 65 18.01 -0.46 4.70
C ASP A 65 17.43 -1.70 5.37
N THR A 66 16.22 -2.12 5.00
CA THR A 66 15.49 -3.13 5.79
C THR A 66 15.05 -4.36 5.00
N VAL A 67 15.10 -4.36 3.67
CA VAL A 67 14.65 -5.49 2.85
C VAL A 67 15.84 -6.13 2.12
N PRO A 68 16.28 -7.34 2.53
CA PRO A 68 17.47 -7.99 1.96
C PRO A 68 17.47 -8.09 0.43
N TYR A 69 16.33 -8.43 -0.17
CA TYR A 69 16.19 -8.53 -1.62
C TYR A 69 16.46 -7.18 -2.32
N TYR A 70 15.86 -6.09 -1.85
CA TYR A 70 15.99 -4.78 -2.48
C TYR A 70 17.38 -4.16 -2.27
N ARG A 71 17.99 -4.39 -1.10
CA ARG A 71 19.40 -4.03 -0.87
C ARG A 71 20.29 -4.66 -1.93
N LYS A 72 20.22 -5.99 -2.07
CA LYS A 72 21.01 -6.73 -3.04
C LYS A 72 20.78 -6.23 -4.47
N LEU A 73 19.51 -6.03 -4.84
CA LEU A 73 19.15 -5.57 -6.19
C LEU A 73 19.73 -4.18 -6.51
N MET A 74 19.73 -3.25 -5.55
CA MET A 74 20.32 -1.92 -5.73
C MET A 74 21.85 -1.95 -5.70
N GLU A 75 22.46 -2.74 -4.81
CA GLU A 75 23.92 -2.94 -4.74
C GLU A 75 24.48 -3.52 -6.04
N GLU A 76 23.81 -4.53 -6.62
CA GLU A 76 24.18 -5.13 -7.91
C GLU A 76 24.08 -4.14 -9.07
N ALA A 77 23.16 -3.17 -8.97
CA ALA A 77 23.03 -2.08 -9.93
C ALA A 77 23.96 -0.88 -9.64
N GLY A 78 24.73 -0.92 -8.55
CA GLY A 78 25.59 0.18 -8.12
C GLY A 78 24.82 1.43 -7.65
N LEU A 79 23.57 1.27 -7.23
CA LEU A 79 22.68 2.37 -6.84
C LEU A 79 22.61 2.53 -5.32
N LYS A 80 22.59 3.80 -4.87
CA LYS A 80 22.31 4.17 -3.47
C LYS A 80 21.10 5.12 -3.42
N PRO A 81 20.10 4.87 -2.56
CA PRO A 81 18.89 5.69 -2.50
C PRO A 81 19.15 7.18 -2.27
N GLU A 82 20.17 7.51 -1.47
CA GLU A 82 20.49 8.89 -1.08
C GLU A 82 21.07 9.72 -2.22
N SER A 83 21.60 9.07 -3.26
CA SER A 83 22.18 9.75 -4.43
C SER A 83 21.21 9.84 -5.61
N LEU A 84 20.01 9.27 -5.53
CA LEU A 84 19.03 9.34 -6.60
C LEU A 84 18.28 10.67 -6.57
N ALA A 85 18.06 11.26 -7.73
CA ALA A 85 17.08 12.32 -7.95
C ALA A 85 15.82 11.78 -8.65
N SER A 86 14.77 12.60 -8.76
CA SER A 86 13.51 12.21 -9.41
C SER A 86 13.70 11.71 -10.83
N ASP A 87 14.64 12.32 -11.53
CA ASP A 87 14.92 12.04 -12.93
C ASP A 87 15.67 10.73 -13.09
N ASP A 88 16.35 10.24 -12.05
CA ASP A 88 17.10 8.98 -12.02
C ASP A 88 16.22 7.76 -11.72
N PHE A 89 14.92 7.96 -11.46
CA PHE A 89 14.01 6.87 -11.09
C PHE A 89 14.02 5.71 -12.10
N HIS A 90 14.22 6.02 -13.38
CA HIS A 90 14.29 5.04 -14.47
C HIS A 90 15.51 4.10 -14.39
N LEU A 91 16.53 4.43 -13.59
CA LEU A 91 17.70 3.58 -13.38
C LEU A 91 17.42 2.41 -12.43
N LEU A 92 16.35 2.49 -11.62
CA LEU A 92 16.02 1.45 -10.66
C LEU A 92 15.66 0.13 -11.37
N PRO A 93 16.22 -1.01 -10.93
CA PRO A 93 15.88 -2.31 -11.50
C PRO A 93 14.40 -2.66 -11.30
N VAL A 94 13.82 -3.27 -12.33
CA VAL A 94 12.42 -3.70 -12.30
C VAL A 94 12.28 -5.04 -11.57
N THR A 95 11.49 -5.09 -10.51
CA THR A 95 11.06 -6.35 -9.89
C THR A 95 9.91 -6.96 -10.68
N THR A 96 10.12 -8.15 -11.23
CA THR A 96 9.12 -8.84 -12.05
C THR A 96 8.27 -9.80 -11.21
N ARG A 97 7.12 -10.23 -11.75
CA ARG A 97 6.29 -11.26 -11.11
C ARG A 97 7.03 -12.59 -10.91
N ARG A 98 8.02 -12.89 -11.75
CA ARG A 98 8.86 -14.08 -11.58
C ARG A 98 9.72 -13.96 -10.32
N ASP A 99 10.24 -12.78 -10.06
CA ASP A 99 11.09 -12.50 -8.90
C ASP A 99 10.31 -12.53 -7.59
N LEU A 100 8.99 -12.39 -7.62
CA LEU A 100 8.12 -12.50 -6.44
C LEU A 100 7.74 -13.95 -6.09
N LYS A 101 8.02 -14.92 -6.97
CA LYS A 101 7.68 -16.34 -6.76
C LYS A 101 8.79 -17.06 -5.96
N GLY A 102 8.47 -18.26 -5.49
CA GLY A 102 9.45 -19.16 -4.87
C GLY A 102 9.65 -18.95 -3.37
N GLY A 103 8.64 -18.46 -2.64
CA GLY A 103 8.71 -18.41 -1.17
C GLY A 103 8.80 -19.80 -0.56
N SER A 104 9.74 -19.99 0.36
CA SER A 104 10.07 -21.28 0.99
C SER A 104 9.49 -21.47 2.39
N GLY A 105 8.80 -20.47 2.94
CA GLY A 105 8.22 -20.50 4.30
C GLY A 105 6.82 -21.13 4.39
N VAL A 106 6.33 -21.35 5.61
CA VAL A 106 5.00 -21.93 5.92
C VAL A 106 3.84 -21.13 5.30
N SER A 107 4.01 -19.81 5.13
CA SER A 107 3.05 -18.92 4.47
C SER A 107 3.17 -18.89 2.95
N GLY A 108 4.26 -19.44 2.36
CA GLY A 108 4.60 -19.31 0.95
C GLY A 108 5.13 -17.92 0.55
N VAL A 109 5.39 -17.04 1.52
CA VAL A 109 5.98 -15.71 1.30
C VAL A 109 7.50 -15.83 1.16
N ARG A 110 8.07 -14.99 0.29
CA ARG A 110 9.52 -14.75 0.16
C ARG A 110 10.01 -13.90 1.33
N LEU A 111 10.65 -14.52 2.32
CA LEU A 111 11.09 -13.83 3.55
C LEU A 111 12.19 -12.79 3.32
N ASP A 112 13.02 -12.98 2.29
CA ASP A 112 14.03 -12.01 1.84
C ASP A 112 13.42 -10.71 1.29
N MET A 113 12.12 -10.72 0.97
CA MET A 113 11.37 -9.55 0.51
C MET A 113 10.54 -8.91 1.63
N VAL A 114 10.65 -9.40 2.87
CA VAL A 114 9.98 -8.82 4.04
C VAL A 114 10.96 -7.90 4.76
N SER A 115 10.50 -6.70 5.13
CA SER A 115 11.31 -5.78 5.91
C SER A 115 11.67 -6.38 7.27
N THR A 116 12.94 -6.30 7.65
CA THR A 116 13.43 -6.72 8.97
C THR A 116 13.03 -5.75 10.09
N ALA A 117 12.52 -4.56 9.74
CA ALA A 117 12.06 -3.56 10.68
C ALA A 117 10.61 -3.78 11.14
N VAL A 118 9.92 -4.80 10.62
CA VAL A 118 8.54 -5.13 10.99
C VAL A 118 8.43 -6.55 11.53
N ASP A 119 7.58 -6.71 12.54
CA ASP A 119 7.23 -8.03 13.04
C ASP A 119 6.26 -8.71 12.07
N ALA A 120 6.75 -9.71 11.35
CA ALA A 120 5.99 -10.46 10.35
C ALA A 120 4.76 -11.17 10.94
N THR A 121 4.70 -11.44 12.24
CA THR A 121 3.54 -12.05 12.89
C THR A 121 2.33 -11.11 12.95
N ARG A 122 2.56 -9.79 12.84
CA ARG A 122 1.52 -8.76 12.80
C ARG A 122 0.96 -8.55 11.39
N LEU A 123 1.58 -9.15 10.38
CA LEU A 123 1.21 -8.99 8.99
C LEU A 123 0.27 -10.11 8.53
N ARG A 124 -0.61 -9.78 7.59
CA ARG A 124 -1.57 -10.73 7.02
C ARG A 124 -1.10 -11.24 5.66
N PRO A 125 -0.95 -12.56 5.46
CA PRO A 125 -0.61 -13.09 4.14
C PRO A 125 -1.80 -12.91 3.20
N LEU A 126 -1.51 -12.42 1.99
CA LEU A 126 -2.45 -12.29 0.88
C LEU A 126 -1.89 -13.02 -0.34
N ARG A 127 -2.81 -13.47 -1.19
CA ARG A 127 -2.48 -14.18 -2.42
C ARG A 127 -3.10 -13.45 -3.59
N THR A 128 -2.34 -13.26 -4.66
CA THR A 128 -2.90 -12.74 -5.91
C THR A 128 -3.93 -13.71 -6.47
N ALA A 129 -5.09 -13.21 -6.89
CA ALA A 129 -6.02 -14.01 -7.69
C ALA A 129 -5.44 -14.23 -9.09
N GLY A 130 -5.56 -15.46 -9.62
CA GLY A 130 -5.13 -15.79 -10.97
C GLY A 130 -5.53 -17.20 -11.35
N THR A 131 -6.14 -17.35 -12.53
CA THR A 131 -6.68 -18.62 -13.04
C THR A 131 -5.63 -19.48 -13.75
N THR A 132 -4.50 -18.89 -14.16
CA THR A 132 -3.54 -19.49 -15.10
C THR A 132 -2.13 -19.73 -14.54
N GLY A 133 -1.88 -19.53 -13.24
CA GLY A 133 -0.55 -19.82 -12.70
C GLY A 133 -0.40 -19.73 -11.18
N THR A 134 0.82 -20.04 -10.71
CA THR A 134 1.16 -20.00 -9.28
C THR A 134 0.90 -18.60 -8.69
N PRO A 135 0.04 -18.50 -7.67
CA PRO A 135 -0.26 -17.22 -7.04
C PRO A 135 0.99 -16.68 -6.33
N VAL A 136 1.18 -15.36 -6.38
CA VAL A 136 2.19 -14.68 -5.56
C VAL A 136 1.59 -14.49 -4.17
N VAL A 137 2.38 -14.80 -3.14
CA VAL A 137 1.99 -14.61 -1.74
C VAL A 137 2.85 -13.51 -1.14
N PHE A 138 2.22 -12.53 -0.51
CA PHE A 138 2.87 -11.38 0.09
C PHE A 138 2.16 -10.96 1.38
N TYR A 139 2.82 -10.17 2.21
CA TYR A 139 2.24 -9.66 3.44
C TYR A 139 1.57 -8.30 3.23
N ARG A 140 0.48 -8.07 3.96
CA ARG A 140 -0.19 -6.77 4.09
C ARG A 140 -0.26 -6.37 5.55
N ASP A 141 0.09 -5.12 5.81
CA ASP A 141 -0.14 -4.47 7.11
C ASP A 141 -1.65 -4.14 7.25
N PRO A 142 -2.33 -4.60 8.33
CA PRO A 142 -3.70 -4.20 8.63
C PRO A 142 -3.92 -2.68 8.71
N ALA A 143 -2.89 -1.87 9.01
CA ALA A 143 -2.97 -0.41 8.99
C ALA A 143 -3.36 0.15 7.61
N LEU A 144 -3.16 -0.61 6.52
CA LEU A 144 -3.59 -0.21 5.18
C LEU A 144 -5.12 -0.23 5.01
N ASP A 145 -5.86 -0.91 5.89
CA ASP A 145 -7.33 -0.96 5.82
C ASP A 145 -7.94 0.45 5.92
N ASP A 146 -7.36 1.33 6.74
CA ASP A 146 -7.81 2.71 6.92
C ASP A 146 -7.70 3.50 5.61
N TRP A 147 -6.59 3.33 4.88
CA TRP A 147 -6.39 3.93 3.57
C TRP A 147 -7.42 3.44 2.57
N GLY A 148 -7.67 2.12 2.53
CA GLY A 148 -8.67 1.53 1.65
C GLY A 148 -10.07 2.10 1.87
N HIS A 149 -10.50 2.19 3.13
CA HIS A 149 -11.80 2.76 3.46
C HIS A 149 -11.87 4.26 3.20
N ALA A 150 -10.83 5.03 3.55
CA ALA A 150 -10.80 6.47 3.32
C ALA A 150 -10.86 6.81 1.82
N THR A 151 -10.13 6.06 1.00
CA THR A 151 -10.15 6.19 -0.46
C THR A 151 -11.55 5.88 -0.99
N ALA A 152 -12.14 4.75 -0.59
CA ALA A 152 -13.50 4.39 -1.00
C ALA A 152 -14.55 5.44 -0.60
N ALA A 153 -14.44 6.00 0.61
CA ALA A 153 -15.33 7.06 1.08
C ALA A 153 -15.19 8.34 0.24
N LEU A 154 -13.96 8.74 -0.12
CA LEU A 154 -13.75 9.87 -1.03
C LEU A 154 -14.39 9.63 -2.39
N PHE A 155 -14.15 8.47 -3.01
CA PHE A 155 -14.76 8.13 -4.31
C PHE A 155 -16.29 8.13 -4.26
N ASN A 156 -16.89 7.58 -3.19
CA ASN A 156 -18.34 7.59 -3.03
C ASN A 156 -18.89 9.01 -2.87
N SER A 157 -18.14 9.91 -2.21
CA SER A 157 -18.55 11.31 -2.07
C SER A 157 -18.68 12.02 -3.42
N TRP A 158 -17.84 11.69 -4.41
CA TRP A 158 -17.98 12.20 -5.77
C TRP A 158 -19.24 11.70 -6.47
N ALA A 159 -19.72 10.51 -6.10
CA ALA A 159 -20.97 9.94 -6.57
C ALA A 159 -22.19 10.35 -5.73
N GLY A 160 -22.00 11.16 -4.67
CA GLY A 160 -23.07 11.62 -3.78
C GLY A 160 -23.63 10.55 -2.83
N ILE A 161 -22.85 9.51 -2.51
CA ILE A 161 -23.23 8.37 -1.63
C ILE A 161 -22.36 8.32 -0.36
#